data_AF-A0A7V9I0X5-F1
#
_entry.id   AF-A0A7V9I0X5-F1
#
_cell.length_a   1.000
_cell.length_b   1.000
_cell.length_c   1.000
_cell.angle_alpha   90.00
_cell.angle_beta   90.00
_cell.angle_gamma   90.00
#
_symmetry.space_group_name_H-M   'P 1'
#
loop_
_entity.id
_entity.type
_entity.pdbx_description
1 polymer ?
#
loop_
_entity_poly.entity_id
_entity_poly.type
_entity_poly.pdbx_seq_one_letter_code
_entity_poly.pdbx_strand_id
1 'polypeptide(L)'
;MRTTALIGSALLVALGSTAPLQSKSRSFEVDFDKCFAREENGDPYKFTFAGPASGDVSGTVEASVLNDIIPDVQPNQTYLAADYVVTGQRLSFTARVGGRVNDRTGLAELQGYVSVGPAWLVGAAVVDEFQNYTRADGIPCSKGTLYITPVRWKPSHNDRHH
;
A
#
# COMPACT_ATOMS: atom_id res chain seq x y z
N MET A 1 16.24 -23.14 -76.71
CA MET A 1 15.79 -23.81 -75.47
C MET A 1 16.24 -22.94 -74.30
N ARG A 2 15.28 -22.44 -73.51
CA ARG A 2 15.52 -21.60 -72.32
C ARG A 2 15.68 -22.52 -71.10
N THR A 3 16.70 -22.30 -70.28
CA THR A 3 16.75 -22.84 -68.93
C THR A 3 17.27 -21.77 -67.99
N THR A 4 16.32 -21.14 -67.32
CA THR A 4 16.51 -20.24 -66.18
C THR A 4 16.55 -21.13 -64.93
N ALA A 5 17.49 -20.91 -64.01
CA ALA A 5 17.42 -21.46 -62.66
C ALA A 5 17.85 -20.40 -61.64
N LEU A 6 16.96 -20.20 -60.67
CA LEU A 6 16.89 -19.11 -59.72
C LEU A 6 17.96 -19.17 -58.63
N ILE A 7 18.40 -17.97 -58.23
CA ILE A 7 19.20 -17.69 -57.03
C ILE A 7 18.26 -17.78 -55.80
N GLY A 8 18.56 -18.69 -54.87
CA GLY A 8 17.85 -18.81 -53.60
C GLY A 8 18.43 -17.88 -52.53
N SER A 9 17.67 -16.88 -52.11
CA SER A 9 18.00 -16.03 -50.96
C SER A 9 17.49 -16.68 -49.67
N ALA A 10 18.40 -17.06 -48.78
CA ALA A 10 18.04 -17.50 -47.43
C ALA A 10 17.86 -16.28 -46.51
N LEU A 11 16.63 -16.05 -46.07
CA LEU A 11 16.27 -15.02 -45.08
C LEU A 11 16.55 -15.59 -43.68
N LEU A 12 17.66 -15.19 -43.04
CA LEU A 12 17.91 -15.47 -41.62
C LEU A 12 17.09 -14.51 -40.76
N VAL A 13 16.00 -15.01 -40.17
CA VAL A 13 15.25 -14.31 -39.13
C VAL A 13 16.01 -14.47 -37.81
N ALA A 14 16.73 -13.43 -37.40
CA ALA A 14 17.30 -13.34 -36.06
C ALA A 14 16.19 -13.03 -35.06
N LEU A 15 15.71 -14.06 -34.35
CA LEU A 15 14.88 -13.90 -33.16
C LEU A 15 15.74 -13.34 -32.04
N GLY A 16 15.78 -12.01 -31.91
CA GLY A 16 16.34 -11.35 -30.74
C GLY A 16 15.49 -11.69 -29.52
N SER A 17 15.98 -12.61 -28.69
CA SER A 17 15.43 -12.85 -27.35
C SER A 17 15.68 -11.60 -26.50
N THR A 18 14.70 -10.71 -26.39
CA THR A 18 14.68 -9.70 -25.33
C THR A 18 14.41 -10.45 -24.03
N ALA A 19 15.47 -10.77 -23.30
CA ALA A 19 15.32 -11.20 -21.92
C ALA A 19 14.54 -10.11 -21.17
N PRO A 20 13.41 -10.43 -20.52
CA PRO A 20 12.76 -9.44 -19.67
C PRO A 20 13.78 -9.06 -18.59
N LEU A 21 14.08 -7.76 -18.47
CA LEU A 21 14.79 -7.24 -17.31
C LEU A 21 13.91 -7.53 -16.08
N GLN A 22 14.16 -8.67 -15.45
CA GLN A 22 13.62 -9.01 -14.16
C GLN A 22 14.39 -8.18 -13.13
N SER A 23 14.09 -6.88 -13.10
CA SER A 23 14.40 -6.03 -11.95
C SER A 23 13.78 -6.73 -10.75
N LYS A 24 14.62 -7.28 -9.86
CA LYS A 24 14.14 -7.80 -8.58
C LYS A 24 13.39 -6.65 -7.92
N SER A 25 12.09 -6.82 -7.78
CA SER A 25 11.26 -5.80 -7.16
C SER A 25 11.73 -5.66 -5.72
N ARG A 26 12.40 -4.53 -5.42
CA ARG A 26 12.94 -4.22 -4.10
C ARG A 26 11.80 -3.75 -3.21
N SER A 27 11.88 -4.05 -1.92
CA SER A 27 11.00 -3.41 -0.94
C SER A 27 11.19 -1.89 -0.98
N PHE A 28 10.12 -1.16 -0.66
CA PHE A 28 10.11 0.29 -0.68
C PHE A 28 9.15 0.85 0.35
N GLU A 29 9.34 2.13 0.67
CA GLU A 29 8.67 2.80 1.78
C GLU A 29 7.89 4.04 1.35
N VAL A 30 6.78 4.30 2.03
CA VAL A 30 5.98 5.51 1.88
C VAL A 30 5.70 6.10 3.26
N ASP A 31 6.35 7.22 3.57
CA ASP A 31 6.19 7.93 4.82
C ASP A 31 5.00 8.90 4.77
N PHE A 32 4.31 9.04 5.91
CA PHE A 32 3.22 9.97 6.08
C PHE A 32 3.21 10.61 7.47
N ASP A 33 2.71 11.84 7.52
CA ASP A 33 2.45 12.61 8.72
C ASP A 33 1.19 13.45 8.47
N LYS A 34 0.07 13.05 9.09
CA LYS A 34 -1.28 13.45 8.67
C LYS A 34 -2.18 13.68 9.87
N CYS A 35 -3.05 14.68 9.75
CA CYS A 35 -4.02 14.98 10.78
C CYS A 35 -5.42 14.64 10.27
N PHE A 36 -6.27 14.15 11.17
CA PHE A 36 -7.66 13.87 10.86
C PHE A 36 -8.39 15.19 10.66
N ALA A 37 -9.14 15.31 9.58
CA ALA A 37 -10.09 16.40 9.46
C ALA A 37 -11.08 16.27 10.61
N ARG A 38 -11.33 17.37 11.34
CA ARG A 38 -12.36 17.39 12.38
C ARG A 38 -13.71 17.32 11.70
N GLU A 39 -14.24 16.12 11.46
CA GLU A 39 -15.60 15.97 10.96
C GLU A 39 -16.57 16.43 12.04
N GLU A 40 -17.31 17.50 11.76
CA GLU A 40 -18.17 18.16 12.74
C GLU A 40 -19.46 17.37 13.04
N ASN A 41 -19.79 16.35 12.22
CA ASN A 41 -21.00 15.51 12.34
C ASN A 41 -20.86 14.11 11.69
N GLY A 42 -19.66 13.55 11.62
CA GLY A 42 -19.36 12.28 10.93
C GLY A 42 -19.69 11.01 11.73
N ASP A 43 -19.73 9.87 11.03
CA ASP A 43 -19.77 8.53 11.66
C ASP A 43 -18.50 8.35 12.50
N PRO A 44 -18.58 8.22 13.85
CA PRO A 44 -17.38 8.18 14.70
C PRO A 44 -16.48 6.98 14.39
N TYR A 45 -17.01 6.00 13.65
CA TYR A 45 -16.31 4.80 13.25
C TYR A 45 -15.61 4.92 11.89
N LYS A 46 -15.78 6.03 11.18
CA LYS A 46 -15.15 6.29 9.87
C LYS A 46 -14.45 7.63 9.85
N PHE A 47 -13.18 7.65 9.46
CA PHE A 47 -12.46 8.88 9.27
C PHE A 47 -11.56 8.83 8.06
N THR A 48 -11.31 9.99 7.48
CA THR A 48 -10.38 10.15 6.37
C THR A 48 -9.27 11.12 6.72
N PHE A 49 -8.10 10.90 6.13
CA PHE A 49 -7.02 11.88 6.14
C PHE A 49 -6.34 11.93 4.78
N ALA A 50 -5.77 13.10 4.46
CA ALA A 50 -5.05 13.34 3.22
C ALA A 50 -3.83 14.22 3.46
N GLY A 51 -2.78 14.08 2.65
CA GLY A 51 -1.65 15.01 2.64
C GLY A 51 -0.42 14.47 1.92
N PRO A 52 0.77 15.07 2.11
CA PRO A 52 1.99 14.65 1.44
C PRO A 52 2.47 13.24 1.81
N ALA A 53 2.93 12.49 0.82
CA ALA A 53 3.68 11.25 0.97
C ALA A 53 5.15 11.48 0.56
N SER A 54 6.07 10.84 1.27
CA SER A 54 7.52 10.88 0.99
C SER A 54 8.17 9.49 1.11
N GLY A 55 9.49 9.40 0.93
CA GLY A 55 10.22 8.13 0.89
C GLY A 55 10.55 7.71 -0.55
N ASP A 56 10.38 6.43 -0.87
CA ASP A 56 10.56 5.93 -2.24
C ASP A 56 9.44 6.39 -3.20
N VAL A 57 8.27 6.72 -2.66
CA VAL A 57 7.16 7.35 -3.41
C VAL A 57 6.91 8.75 -2.85
N SER A 58 7.03 9.76 -3.71
CA SER A 58 6.70 11.14 -3.36
C SER A 58 5.44 11.60 -4.09
N GLY A 59 4.54 12.24 -3.35
CA GLY A 59 3.25 12.69 -3.85
C GLY A 59 2.24 12.90 -2.73
N THR A 60 1.06 12.31 -2.84
CA THR A 60 0.01 12.37 -1.81
C THR A 60 -0.37 10.97 -1.31
N VAL A 61 -0.86 10.93 -0.09
CA VAL A 61 -1.54 9.76 0.49
C VAL A 61 -2.88 10.22 1.05
N GLU A 62 -3.91 9.44 0.76
CA GLU A 62 -5.23 9.52 1.36
C GLU A 62 -5.52 8.20 2.05
N ALA A 63 -6.16 8.23 3.21
CA ALA A 63 -6.60 7.02 3.89
C ALA A 63 -8.07 7.14 4.26
N SER A 64 -8.81 6.05 4.06
CA SER A 64 -10.14 5.85 4.63
C SER A 64 -10.04 4.78 5.69
N VAL A 65 -10.36 5.11 6.93
CA VAL A 65 -10.16 4.24 8.08
C VAL A 65 -11.49 3.93 8.74
N LEU A 66 -11.67 2.65 9.05
CA LEU A 66 -12.73 2.12 9.89
C LEU A 66 -12.11 1.77 11.24
N ASN A 67 -12.69 2.28 12.32
CA ASN A 67 -12.35 1.83 13.67
C ASN A 67 -13.48 0.94 14.23
N ASP A 68 -13.08 -0.07 14.99
CA ASP A 68 -13.99 -0.90 15.78
C ASP A 68 -13.39 -1.11 17.17
N ILE A 69 -14.18 -0.84 18.19
CA ILE A 69 -13.79 -0.98 19.59
C ILE A 69 -14.65 -2.10 20.17
N ILE A 70 -14.00 -3.14 20.68
CA ILE A 70 -14.67 -4.26 21.35
C ILE A 70 -14.36 -4.14 22.86
N PRO A 71 -15.12 -3.33 23.61
CA PRO A 71 -14.71 -2.86 24.95
C PRO A 71 -14.61 -4.00 25.96
N ASP A 72 -15.50 -4.99 25.84
CA ASP A 72 -15.65 -6.09 26.79
C ASP A 72 -14.62 -7.21 26.61
N VAL A 73 -13.83 -7.17 25.53
CA VAL A 73 -12.87 -8.23 25.19
C VAL A 73 -11.44 -7.73 25.34
N GLN A 74 -11.12 -6.55 24.78
CA GLN A 74 -9.76 -6.00 24.76
C GLN A 74 -9.78 -4.48 25.00
N PRO A 75 -9.91 -4.03 26.27
CA PRO A 75 -10.20 -2.63 26.62
C PRO A 75 -9.04 -1.64 26.37
N ASN A 76 -7.97 -2.05 25.69
CA ASN A 76 -6.83 -1.19 25.35
C ASN A 76 -6.38 -1.42 23.90
N GLN A 77 -7.27 -1.95 23.06
CA GLN A 77 -7.03 -2.14 21.65
C GLN A 77 -8.21 -1.65 20.83
N THR A 78 -7.90 -0.76 19.89
CA THR A 78 -8.80 -0.38 18.81
C THR A 78 -8.42 -1.17 17.56
N TYR A 79 -9.39 -1.86 16.96
CA TYR A 79 -9.19 -2.50 15.67
C TYR A 79 -9.36 -1.48 14.57
N LEU A 80 -8.46 -1.51 13.59
CA LEU A 80 -8.53 -0.66 12.42
C LEU A 80 -8.52 -1.48 11.15
N ALA A 81 -9.30 -1.02 10.17
CA ALA A 81 -9.12 -1.36 8.77
C ALA A 81 -8.94 -0.06 7.97
N ALA A 82 -7.94 0.01 7.10
CA ALA A 82 -7.64 1.20 6.33
C ALA A 82 -7.41 0.88 4.85
N ASP A 83 -8.00 1.71 4.00
CA ASP A 83 -7.69 1.78 2.57
C ASP A 83 -6.82 3.02 2.34
N TYR A 84 -5.55 2.81 1.99
CA TYR A 84 -4.59 3.85 1.62
C TYR A 84 -4.53 4.03 0.11
N VAL A 85 -4.79 5.23 -0.39
CA VAL A 85 -4.58 5.63 -1.78
C VAL A 85 -3.33 6.50 -1.86
N VAL A 86 -2.26 5.94 -2.43
CA VAL A 86 -1.00 6.64 -2.66
C VAL A 86 -0.94 7.10 -4.11
N THR A 87 -0.78 8.40 -4.32
CA THR A 87 -0.66 9.01 -5.65
C THR A 87 0.70 9.66 -5.81
N GLY A 88 1.57 9.06 -6.62
CA GLY A 88 2.89 9.59 -6.94
C GLY A 88 3.11 9.73 -8.44
N GLN A 89 4.07 10.56 -8.85
CA GLN A 89 4.35 10.79 -10.27
C GLN A 89 4.86 9.53 -11.00
N ARG A 90 5.60 8.67 -10.29
CA ARG A 90 6.23 7.45 -10.84
C ARG A 90 5.51 6.17 -10.44
N LEU A 91 4.74 6.21 -9.35
CA LEU A 91 4.05 5.06 -8.80
C LEU A 91 2.82 5.53 -8.03
N SER A 92 1.67 4.95 -8.37
CA SER A 92 0.42 5.12 -7.64
C SER A 92 -0.20 3.76 -7.38
N PHE A 93 -0.77 3.57 -6.20
CA PHE A 93 -1.36 2.31 -5.77
C PHE A 93 -2.38 2.52 -4.64
N THR A 94 -3.19 1.49 -4.40
CA THR A 94 -4.06 1.40 -3.24
C THR A 94 -3.64 0.20 -2.40
N ALA A 95 -3.45 0.40 -1.11
CA ALA A 95 -3.20 -0.66 -0.13
C ALA A 95 -4.40 -0.82 0.80
N ARG A 96 -4.70 -2.06 1.18
CA ARG A 96 -5.68 -2.40 2.20
C ARG A 96 -4.95 -3.04 3.35
N VAL A 97 -5.12 -2.51 4.55
CA VAL A 97 -4.49 -3.03 5.76
C VAL A 97 -5.50 -3.15 6.88
N GLY A 98 -5.25 -4.08 7.79
CA GLY A 98 -6.03 -4.25 9.00
C GLY A 98 -5.13 -4.64 10.16
N GLY A 99 -5.54 -4.30 11.38
CA GLY A 99 -4.73 -4.58 12.55
C GLY A 99 -5.25 -3.85 13.77
N ARG A 100 -4.33 -3.52 14.68
CA ARG A 100 -4.69 -3.00 16.00
C ARG A 100 -3.80 -1.83 16.39
N VAL A 101 -4.42 -0.87 17.05
CA VAL A 101 -3.74 0.21 17.76
C VAL A 101 -3.71 -0.15 19.24
N ASN A 102 -2.58 0.09 19.88
CA ASN A 102 -2.48 0.08 21.33
C ASN A 102 -2.94 1.45 21.87
N ASP A 103 -4.10 1.50 22.50
CA ASP A 103 -4.71 2.76 22.94
C ASP A 103 -3.89 3.47 24.04
N ARG A 104 -2.97 2.76 24.71
CA ARG A 104 -2.09 3.35 25.73
C ARG A 104 -0.90 4.08 25.15
N THR A 105 -0.35 3.58 24.04
CA THR A 105 0.87 4.12 23.43
C THR A 105 0.61 4.88 22.14
N GLY A 106 -0.58 4.70 21.55
CA GLY A 106 -0.93 5.19 20.22
C GLY A 106 -0.21 4.45 19.09
N LEU A 107 0.58 3.40 19.38
CA LEU A 107 1.34 2.65 18.40
C LEU A 107 0.45 1.62 17.71
N ALA A 108 0.63 1.47 16.40
CA ALA A 108 -0.09 0.53 15.58
C ALA A 108 0.84 -0.18 14.60
N GLU A 109 0.52 -1.45 14.36
CA GLU A 109 1.05 -2.23 13.23
C GLU A 109 -0.15 -2.86 12.53
N LEU A 110 -0.40 -2.45 11.29
CA LEU A 110 -1.44 -3.03 10.44
C LEU A 110 -0.79 -3.81 9.31
N GLN A 111 -1.41 -4.91 8.91
CA GLN A 111 -0.89 -5.77 7.85
C GLN A 111 -1.92 -5.92 6.75
N GLY A 112 -1.43 -6.09 5.52
CA GLY A 112 -2.31 -6.34 4.40
C GLY A 112 -1.57 -6.37 3.07
N TYR A 113 -2.20 -5.80 2.05
CA TYR A 113 -1.75 -5.97 0.68
C TYR A 113 -2.10 -4.79 -0.23
N VAL A 114 -1.35 -4.67 -1.34
CA VAL A 114 -1.69 -3.75 -2.42
C VAL A 114 -2.86 -4.31 -3.24
N SER A 115 -4.01 -3.64 -3.22
CA SER A 115 -5.22 -4.06 -3.93
C SER A 115 -5.31 -3.53 -5.36
N VAL A 116 -4.74 -2.34 -5.62
CA VAL A 116 -4.78 -1.66 -6.93
C VAL A 116 -3.42 -1.05 -7.21
N GLY A 117 -2.95 -1.09 -8.46
CA GLY A 117 -1.67 -0.51 -8.87
C GLY A 117 -1.12 -1.20 -10.11
N PRO A 118 0.16 -0.98 -10.44
CA PRO A 118 0.84 -1.73 -11.49
C PRO A 118 0.76 -3.24 -11.24
N ALA A 119 0.64 -4.04 -12.30
CA ALA A 119 0.40 -5.48 -12.21
C ALA A 119 1.47 -6.23 -11.37
N TRP A 120 2.72 -5.76 -11.37
CA TRP A 120 3.80 -6.35 -10.59
C TRP A 120 3.68 -6.10 -9.09
N LEU A 121 2.88 -5.11 -8.67
CA LEU A 121 2.72 -4.68 -7.29
C LEU A 121 1.43 -5.23 -6.64
N VAL A 122 0.39 -5.50 -7.44
CA VAL A 122 -0.88 -6.01 -6.89
C VAL A 122 -0.66 -7.34 -6.16
N GLY A 123 -1.13 -7.39 -4.91
CA GLY A 123 -0.94 -8.50 -3.99
C GLY A 123 0.39 -8.50 -3.23
N ALA A 124 1.24 -7.47 -3.40
CA ALA A 124 2.41 -7.24 -2.55
C ALA A 124 1.98 -7.07 -1.10
N ALA A 125 2.78 -7.59 -0.16
CA ALA A 125 2.57 -7.43 1.27
C ALA A 125 2.83 -5.98 1.69
N VAL A 126 1.98 -5.48 2.58
CA VAL A 126 2.08 -4.15 3.18
C VAL A 126 2.08 -4.30 4.69
N VAL A 127 3.03 -3.63 5.34
CA VAL A 127 3.00 -3.36 6.79
C VAL A 127 2.89 -1.86 6.97
N ASP A 128 1.91 -1.42 7.74
CA ASP A 128 1.70 -0.03 8.11
C ASP A 128 2.05 0.13 9.59
N GLU A 129 3.16 0.81 9.86
CA GLU A 129 3.58 1.12 11.22
C GLU A 129 3.40 2.61 11.47
N PHE A 130 2.61 2.97 12.49
CA PHE A 130 2.40 4.38 12.83
C PHE A 130 2.18 4.63 14.31
N GLN A 131 2.29 5.90 14.68
CA GLN A 131 1.93 6.41 15.98
C GLN A 131 0.87 7.51 15.86
N ASN A 132 -0.19 7.37 16.64
CA ASN A 132 -1.18 8.42 16.87
C ASN A 132 -0.64 9.45 17.88
N TYR A 133 -0.87 10.72 17.60
CA TYR A 133 -0.54 11.82 18.49
C TYR A 133 -1.56 12.95 18.36
N THR A 134 -1.57 13.88 19.31
CA THR A 134 -2.40 15.09 19.24
C THR A 134 -1.47 16.28 19.07
N ARG A 135 -1.71 17.07 18.03
CA ARG A 135 -0.96 18.30 17.79
C ARG A 135 -1.35 19.36 18.82
N ALA A 136 -0.52 20.38 18.99
CA ALA A 136 -0.70 21.44 20.00
C ALA A 136 -2.05 22.19 19.91
N ASP A 137 -2.68 22.20 18.73
CA ASP A 137 -4.02 22.77 18.49
C ASP A 137 -5.18 21.80 18.80
N GLY A 138 -4.89 20.64 19.39
CA GLY A 138 -5.87 19.63 19.78
C GLY A 138 -6.31 18.71 18.64
N ILE A 139 -5.76 18.87 17.44
CA ILE A 139 -6.13 18.03 16.29
C ILE A 139 -5.41 16.68 16.39
N PRO A 140 -6.14 15.54 16.33
CA PRO A 140 -5.53 14.23 16.31
C PRO A 140 -4.85 13.98 14.96
N CYS A 141 -3.72 13.29 15.01
CA CYS A 141 -2.85 13.03 13.86
C CYS A 141 -2.20 11.65 13.98
N SER A 142 -1.69 11.14 12.86
CA SER A 142 -0.92 9.91 12.75
C SER A 142 0.33 10.16 11.92
N LYS A 143 1.45 9.62 12.38
CA LYS A 143 2.71 9.61 11.64
C LYS A 143 3.25 8.20 11.55
N GLY A 144 3.66 7.78 10.36
CA GLY A 144 4.09 6.42 10.11
C GLY A 144 4.67 6.18 8.73
N THR A 145 4.87 4.91 8.43
CA THR A 145 5.46 4.43 7.19
C THR A 145 4.72 3.18 6.71
N LEU A 146 4.35 3.17 5.43
CA LEU A 146 3.95 1.97 4.72
C LEU A 146 5.21 1.27 4.19
N TYR A 147 5.47 0.06 4.66
CA TYR A 147 6.51 -0.83 4.13
C TYR A 147 5.90 -1.79 3.13
N ILE A 148 6.32 -1.69 1.86
CA ILE A 148 5.79 -2.51 0.79
C ILE A 148 6.85 -3.52 0.37
N THR A 149 6.52 -4.80 0.53
CA THR A 149 7.37 -5.91 0.09
C THR A 149 6.72 -6.60 -1.10
N PRO A 150 7.36 -6.63 -2.28
CA PRO A 150 6.87 -7.26 -3.51
C PRO A 150 6.79 -8.79 -3.50
N VAL A 151 6.48 -9.37 -2.34
CA VAL A 151 6.11 -10.77 -2.17
C VAL A 151 4.60 -10.86 -2.04
N ARG A 152 4.01 -11.93 -2.59
CA ARG A 152 2.58 -12.21 -2.42
C ARG A 152 2.25 -12.27 -0.93
N TRP A 153 1.34 -11.40 -0.49
CA TRP A 153 0.79 -11.43 0.86
C TRP A 153 0.12 -12.78 1.11
N LYS A 154 0.38 -13.34 2.28
CA LYS A 154 -0.26 -14.57 2.76
C LYS A 154 -0.92 -14.21 4.09
N PRO A 155 -2.27 -14.18 4.16
CA PRO A 155 -2.94 -13.94 5.42
C PRO A 155 -2.54 -15.02 6.41
N SER A 156 -2.03 -14.59 7.56
CA SER A 156 -1.78 -15.46 8.69
C SER A 156 -3.12 -15.92 9.28
N HIS A 157 -3.12 -17.00 10.08
CA HIS A 157 -4.35 -17.55 10.64
C HIS A 157 -5.09 -16.56 11.57
N ASN A 158 -4.38 -15.54 12.07
CA ASN A 158 -4.91 -14.46 12.89
C ASN A 158 -5.64 -13.38 12.08
N ASP A 159 -5.49 -13.36 10.75
CA ASP A 159 -6.09 -12.35 9.86
C ASP A 159 -7.43 -12.82 9.25
N ARG A 160 -7.85 -14.07 9.54
CA ARG A 160 -9.03 -14.72 8.92
C ARG A 160 -10.26 -14.83 9.83
N HIS A 161 -10.15 -14.38 11.08
CA HIS A 161 -11.25 -14.35 12.03
C HIS A 161 -11.63 -12.90 12.32
N HIS A 162 -11.93 -12.14 11.27
CA HIS A 162 -12.49 -10.80 11.34
C HIS A 162 -13.54 -10.67 10.23
#